data_AF-A0A0A0EXG1-F1
#
_entry.id   AF-A0A0A0EXG1-F1
#
_cell.length_a   1.000
_cell.length_b   1.000
_cell.length_c   1.000
_cell.angle_alpha   90.00
_cell.angle_beta   90.00
_cell.angle_gamma   90.00
#
_symmetry.space_group_name_H-M   'P 1'
#
loop_
_entity.id
_entity.type
_entity.pdbx_description
1 polymer ?
#
loop_
_entity_poly.entity_id
_entity_poly.type
_entity_poly.pdbx_seq_one_letter_code
_entity_poly.pdbx_strand_id
1 'polypeptide(L)'
;MEWDELENALAWVTPAPGDWVESGGKKLSAAAEWIWEVIQGDFAEDQSTAQVITGTVISMIPFVDQICDVRDVVANCRKIDQDTSNKWAWIGLILTLIGLFPVLGSLAKGGCKILFAYGRKSVHRAGRAALDADFWNASRPFVEAGIGKLNQYLQTPAVKAALRANRILSPYKWLAGKVREVASQLSVGELGRAFDKVLDALRYFVDLIRRWGTTAMATRAGRLLETVVSIRRQLNNRIGMLLAPVTHWLNKLARRLDIEADVLYRANVDAVNPHKYVRPTLAQDRVEFDLNRPAWVDKTRRLAYAPLDDSPRRISWPDISDTSANKATRSAYSSFHDARPVVIPPGERLYRVVDPSSADNSICWMRESEFRKLKNRDDWRRYFAVWRHWNRNGEYVTYTVPPGEGLRVWEGAAATQSMKGTDYVLEGGGSQIVLDPGQVLPEYIGKRQPTGWGYTDFVGESDQFLGLPKLTNNIDKRNAPIKQEM
;
A
#
# COMPACT_ATOMS: atom_id res chain seq x y z
N MET A 1 -1.85 -14.68 -38.34
CA MET A 1 -0.68 -14.39 -37.51
C MET A 1 0.39 -15.36 -38.00
N GLU A 2 1.41 -14.84 -38.64
CA GLU A 2 2.45 -15.64 -39.32
C GLU A 2 3.59 -15.98 -38.35
N TRP A 3 4.26 -17.12 -38.58
CA TRP A 3 5.25 -17.73 -37.67
C TRP A 3 6.41 -16.82 -37.28
N ASP A 4 6.73 -15.85 -38.14
CA ASP A 4 7.76 -14.83 -37.90
C ASP A 4 7.46 -13.95 -36.67
N GLU A 5 6.19 -13.79 -36.28
CA GLU A 5 5.81 -13.04 -35.08
C GLU A 5 6.05 -13.82 -33.79
N LEU A 6 5.96 -15.16 -33.82
CA LEU A 6 6.22 -16.03 -32.67
C LEU A 6 7.71 -16.19 -32.40
N GLU A 7 8.51 -16.37 -33.46
CA GLU A 7 9.97 -16.45 -33.35
C GLU A 7 10.58 -15.14 -32.82
N ASN A 8 10.09 -13.98 -33.29
CA ASN A 8 10.52 -12.67 -32.81
C ASN A 8 10.13 -12.41 -31.35
N ALA A 9 8.97 -12.88 -30.89
CA ALA A 9 8.53 -12.73 -29.50
C ALA A 9 9.35 -13.61 -28.53
N LEU A 10 9.75 -14.81 -28.95
CA LEU A 10 10.57 -15.73 -28.16
C LEU A 10 12.04 -15.27 -28.07
N ALA A 11 12.57 -14.60 -29.09
CA ALA A 11 13.93 -14.06 -29.10
C ALA A 11 14.15 -12.92 -28.08
N TRP A 12 13.09 -12.20 -27.70
CA TRP A 12 13.16 -11.07 -26.76
C TRP A 12 13.07 -11.46 -25.28
N VAL A 13 12.70 -12.70 -24.97
CA VAL A 13 12.40 -13.16 -23.62
C VAL A 13 13.31 -14.32 -23.25
N THR A 14 14.53 -14.01 -22.81
CA THR A 14 15.39 -14.99 -22.11
C THR A 14 15.97 -14.29 -20.88
N PRO A 15 15.90 -14.96 -19.72
CA PRO A 15 16.62 -16.22 -19.53
C PRO A 15 15.68 -17.38 -19.20
N ALA A 16 15.57 -18.35 -20.10
CA ALA A 16 15.04 -19.69 -19.83
C ALA A 16 16.19 -20.72 -19.92
N PRO A 17 16.08 -21.89 -19.24
CA PRO A 17 17.19 -22.80 -18.94
C PRO A 17 17.92 -23.32 -20.19
N GLY A 18 19.18 -23.71 -20.02
CA GLY A 18 20.18 -23.96 -21.08
C GLY A 18 19.86 -24.98 -22.18
N ASP A 19 18.72 -25.68 -22.13
CA ASP A 19 18.36 -26.74 -23.08
C ASP A 19 17.68 -26.23 -24.38
N TRP A 20 17.47 -24.91 -24.51
CA TRP A 20 16.73 -24.28 -25.61
C TRP A 20 17.58 -24.02 -26.88
N VAL A 21 18.83 -24.50 -26.93
CA VAL A 21 19.82 -24.05 -27.92
C VAL A 21 20.03 -25.03 -29.10
N GLU A 22 19.58 -26.28 -29.06
CA GLU A 22 19.88 -27.24 -30.15
C GLU A 22 18.67 -27.71 -30.99
N SER A 23 18.68 -27.35 -32.28
CA SER A 23 17.82 -27.80 -33.39
C SER A 23 16.31 -27.51 -33.28
N GLY A 24 15.72 -26.94 -34.33
CA GLY A 24 14.32 -26.47 -34.35
C GLY A 24 13.27 -27.51 -33.94
N GLY A 25 13.50 -28.80 -34.21
CA GLY A 25 12.60 -29.88 -33.79
C GLY A 25 12.51 -30.08 -32.27
N LYS A 26 13.63 -30.00 -31.55
CA LYS A 26 13.63 -30.09 -30.07
C LYS A 26 13.04 -28.83 -29.44
N LYS A 27 13.27 -27.65 -30.03
CA LYS A 27 12.66 -26.38 -29.58
C LYS A 27 11.13 -26.41 -29.67
N LEU A 28 10.59 -27.00 -30.74
CA LEU A 28 9.14 -27.10 -30.96
C LEU A 28 8.46 -28.11 -30.02
N SER A 29 9.14 -29.22 -29.71
CA SER A 29 8.63 -30.19 -28.72
C SER A 29 8.64 -29.59 -27.31
N ALA A 30 9.72 -28.91 -26.92
CA ALA A 30 9.80 -28.20 -25.63
C ALA A 30 8.75 -27.07 -25.50
N ALA A 31 8.49 -26.33 -26.58
CA ALA A 31 7.44 -25.32 -26.60
C ALA A 31 6.03 -25.93 -26.43
N ALA A 32 5.76 -27.08 -27.07
CA ALA A 32 4.50 -27.81 -26.91
C ALA A 32 4.34 -28.37 -25.49
N GLU A 33 5.42 -28.88 -24.88
CA GLU A 33 5.45 -29.32 -23.48
C GLU A 33 5.16 -28.17 -22.52
N TRP A 34 5.82 -27.02 -22.69
CA TRP A 34 5.58 -25.84 -21.86
C TRP A 34 4.15 -25.30 -21.98
N ILE A 35 3.62 -25.18 -23.21
CA ILE A 35 2.22 -24.77 -23.43
C ILE A 35 1.27 -25.74 -22.72
N TRP A 36 1.55 -27.04 -22.82
CA TRP A 36 0.76 -28.06 -22.16
C TRP A 36 0.80 -27.92 -20.64
N GLU A 37 1.97 -27.76 -20.03
CA GLU A 37 2.13 -27.54 -18.59
C GLU A 37 1.35 -26.31 -18.09
N VAL A 38 1.40 -25.20 -18.82
CA VAL A 38 0.69 -23.98 -18.43
C VAL A 38 -0.83 -24.14 -18.55
N ILE A 39 -1.32 -24.83 -19.58
CA ILE A 39 -2.75 -25.14 -19.75
C ILE A 39 -3.22 -26.13 -18.66
N GLN A 40 -2.37 -27.09 -18.29
CA GLN A 40 -2.68 -28.06 -17.24
C GLN A 40 -2.69 -27.42 -15.85
N GLY A 41 -1.79 -26.46 -15.60
CA GLY A 41 -1.63 -25.75 -14.34
C GLY A 41 -1.11 -26.66 -13.23
N ASP A 42 0.20 -26.65 -12.94
CA ASP A 42 0.73 -27.28 -11.73
C ASP A 42 0.08 -26.62 -10.48
N PHE A 43 -0.94 -27.29 -9.92
CA PHE A 43 -1.90 -26.72 -8.99
C PHE A 43 -1.41 -26.80 -7.54
N ALA A 44 -0.55 -25.87 -7.13
CA ALA A 44 -0.40 -25.55 -5.71
C ALA A 44 -1.62 -24.72 -5.24
N GLU A 45 -2.33 -25.21 -4.21
CA GLU A 45 -3.53 -24.57 -3.65
C GLU A 45 -3.27 -23.21 -2.94
N ASP A 46 -2.03 -22.73 -2.90
CA ASP A 46 -1.69 -21.37 -2.44
C ASP A 46 -0.78 -20.65 -3.44
N GLN A 47 -1.37 -20.09 -4.49
CA GLN A 47 -0.70 -19.06 -5.28
C GLN A 47 -0.59 -17.77 -4.44
N SER A 48 0.62 -17.47 -3.98
CA SER A 48 0.91 -16.21 -3.29
C SER A 48 0.64 -15.01 -4.19
N THR A 49 0.24 -13.89 -3.60
CA THR A 49 -0.12 -12.66 -4.35
C THR A 49 1.02 -12.13 -5.25
N ALA A 50 2.26 -12.54 -4.98
CA ALA A 50 3.41 -12.25 -5.83
C ALA A 50 3.28 -12.85 -7.24
N GLN A 51 2.69 -14.04 -7.39
CA GLN A 51 2.52 -14.69 -8.70
C GLN A 51 1.41 -14.07 -9.55
N VAL A 52 0.41 -13.42 -8.93
CA VAL A 52 -0.61 -12.63 -9.66
C VAL A 52 0.01 -11.37 -10.25
N ILE A 53 0.97 -10.74 -9.54
CA ILE A 53 1.69 -9.55 -9.99
C ILE A 53 2.71 -9.93 -11.07
N THR A 54 3.47 -11.01 -10.88
CA THR A 54 4.39 -11.53 -11.90
C THR A 54 3.64 -11.98 -13.17
N GLY A 55 2.50 -12.65 -13.04
CA GLY A 55 1.65 -13.02 -14.17
C GLY A 55 1.05 -11.83 -14.94
N THR A 56 0.87 -10.68 -14.27
CA THR A 56 0.38 -9.44 -14.90
C THR A 56 1.46 -8.74 -15.73
N VAL A 57 2.74 -8.87 -15.35
CA VAL A 57 3.88 -8.33 -16.10
C VAL A 57 4.21 -9.24 -17.31
N ILE A 58 4.07 -10.56 -17.15
CA ILE A 58 4.33 -11.52 -18.24
C ILE A 58 3.19 -11.52 -19.28
N SER A 59 1.94 -11.24 -18.88
CA SER A 59 0.79 -11.10 -19.81
C SER A 59 0.88 -9.90 -20.75
N MET A 60 1.93 -9.08 -20.67
CA MET A 60 2.18 -7.98 -21.60
C MET A 60 2.89 -8.44 -22.90
N ILE A 61 3.27 -9.72 -23.00
CA ILE A 61 3.84 -10.35 -24.20
C ILE A 61 2.68 -10.85 -25.10
N PRO A 62 2.66 -10.56 -26.42
CA PRO A 62 1.54 -10.83 -27.35
C PRO A 62 1.00 -12.28 -27.45
N PHE A 63 1.61 -13.24 -26.78
CA PHE A 63 1.26 -14.66 -26.79
C PHE A 63 0.85 -15.20 -25.40
N VAL A 64 1.35 -14.59 -24.32
CA VAL A 64 1.17 -15.11 -22.96
C VAL A 64 -0.21 -14.78 -22.39
N ASP A 65 -0.80 -13.63 -22.75
CA ASP A 65 -2.18 -13.28 -22.32
C ASP A 65 -3.18 -14.33 -22.83
N GLN A 66 -3.03 -14.79 -24.07
CA GLN A 66 -3.90 -15.80 -24.68
C GLN A 66 -3.81 -17.15 -23.96
N ILE A 67 -2.60 -17.60 -23.60
CA ILE A 67 -2.42 -18.84 -22.83
C ILE A 67 -3.02 -18.71 -21.43
N CYS A 68 -2.87 -17.55 -20.78
CA CYS A 68 -3.47 -17.30 -19.48
C CYS A 68 -5.01 -17.34 -19.53
N ASP A 69 -5.60 -16.75 -20.57
CA ASP A 69 -7.04 -16.75 -20.80
C ASP A 69 -7.56 -18.17 -21.08
N VAL A 70 -6.82 -18.97 -21.89
CA VAL A 70 -7.12 -20.39 -22.11
C VAL A 70 -7.08 -21.18 -20.81
N ARG A 71 -6.02 -21.03 -20.01
CA ARG A 71 -5.87 -21.71 -18.72
C ARG A 71 -7.02 -21.41 -17.78
N ASP A 72 -7.38 -20.13 -17.62
CA ASP A 72 -8.44 -19.69 -16.71
C ASP A 72 -9.82 -20.23 -17.16
N VAL A 73 -10.12 -20.25 -18.46
CA VAL A 73 -11.38 -20.82 -18.99
C VAL A 73 -11.40 -22.33 -18.86
N VAL A 74 -10.30 -23.02 -19.16
CA VAL A 74 -10.14 -24.47 -19.00
C VAL A 74 -10.40 -24.89 -17.56
N ALA A 75 -9.81 -24.19 -16.59
CA ALA A 75 -10.01 -24.49 -15.16
C ALA A 75 -11.49 -24.40 -14.75
N ASN A 76 -12.21 -23.37 -15.23
CA ASN A 76 -13.64 -23.23 -14.98
C ASN A 76 -14.47 -24.32 -15.68
N CYS A 77 -14.14 -24.66 -16.93
CA CYS A 77 -14.83 -25.72 -17.67
C CYS A 77 -14.67 -27.08 -16.97
N ARG A 78 -13.47 -27.41 -16.47
CA ARG A 78 -13.25 -28.65 -15.69
C ARG A 78 -14.07 -28.67 -14.40
N LYS A 79 -14.17 -27.53 -13.71
CA LYS A 79 -14.99 -27.43 -12.49
C LYS A 79 -16.49 -27.58 -12.80
N ILE A 80 -16.95 -27.08 -13.94
CA ILE A 80 -18.35 -27.27 -14.39
C ILE A 80 -18.59 -28.72 -14.82
N ASP A 81 -17.62 -29.36 -15.47
CA ASP A 81 -17.73 -30.76 -15.93
C ASP A 81 -17.93 -31.74 -14.77
N GLN A 82 -17.34 -31.45 -13.60
CA GLN A 82 -17.55 -32.23 -12.36
C GLN A 82 -19.00 -32.17 -11.85
N ASP A 83 -19.67 -31.03 -12.00
CA ASP A 83 -21.07 -30.83 -11.60
C ASP A 83 -21.70 -29.71 -12.44
N THR A 84 -22.32 -30.09 -13.56
CA THR A 84 -22.91 -29.13 -14.51
C THR A 84 -24.13 -28.39 -13.94
N SER A 85 -24.70 -28.88 -12.83
CA SER A 85 -25.82 -28.24 -12.13
C SER A 85 -25.35 -27.11 -11.20
N ASN A 86 -24.05 -27.04 -10.90
CA ASN A 86 -23.47 -26.06 -10.00
C ASN A 86 -23.47 -24.65 -10.61
N LYS A 87 -24.53 -23.89 -10.31
CA LYS A 87 -24.72 -22.49 -10.73
C LYS A 87 -23.50 -21.60 -10.47
N TRP A 88 -22.78 -21.85 -9.37
CA TRP A 88 -21.61 -21.07 -8.96
C TRP A 88 -20.42 -21.29 -9.88
N ALA A 89 -20.19 -22.52 -10.33
CA ALA A 89 -19.13 -22.81 -11.31
C ALA A 89 -19.38 -22.04 -12.63
N TRP A 90 -20.65 -21.93 -13.06
CA TRP A 90 -21.03 -21.12 -14.21
C TRP A 90 -20.84 -19.61 -13.99
N ILE A 91 -21.15 -19.08 -12.79
CA ILE A 91 -20.85 -17.68 -12.46
C ILE A 91 -19.34 -17.39 -12.48
N GLY A 92 -18.51 -18.32 -11.98
CA GLY A 92 -17.05 -18.23 -12.06
C GLY A 92 -16.54 -18.16 -13.51
N LEU A 93 -17.14 -18.94 -14.41
CA LEU A 93 -16.88 -18.88 -15.85
C LEU A 93 -17.30 -17.52 -16.43
N ILE A 94 -18.50 -17.02 -16.13
CA ILE A 94 -18.98 -15.72 -16.63
C ILE A 94 -18.02 -14.59 -16.22
N LEU A 95 -17.60 -14.54 -14.96
CA LEU A 95 -16.63 -13.54 -14.47
C LEU A 95 -15.26 -13.66 -15.16
N THR A 96 -14.86 -14.86 -15.57
CA THR A 96 -13.63 -15.07 -16.34
C THR A 96 -13.78 -14.50 -17.76
N LEU A 97 -14.89 -14.81 -18.43
CA LEU A 97 -15.17 -14.35 -19.80
C LEU A 97 -15.34 -12.83 -19.90
N ILE A 98 -15.91 -12.20 -18.87
CA ILE A 98 -15.99 -10.73 -18.78
C ILE A 98 -14.61 -10.07 -18.87
N GLY A 99 -13.57 -10.70 -18.32
CA GLY A 99 -12.19 -10.20 -18.39
C GLY A 99 -11.62 -10.10 -19.81
N LEU A 100 -12.29 -10.72 -20.79
CA LEU A 100 -11.90 -10.77 -22.21
C LEU A 100 -12.63 -9.74 -23.07
N PHE A 101 -13.54 -8.95 -22.47
CA PHE A 101 -14.29 -7.95 -23.22
C PHE A 101 -13.33 -6.86 -23.73
N PRO A 102 -13.34 -6.54 -25.05
CA PRO A 102 -12.39 -5.61 -25.67
C PRO A 102 -12.57 -4.16 -25.17
N VAL A 103 -13.69 -3.87 -24.54
CA VAL A 103 -14.11 -2.55 -24.07
C VAL A 103 -13.29 -2.06 -22.86
N LEU A 104 -12.59 -2.99 -22.20
CA LEU A 104 -11.62 -2.71 -21.17
C LEU A 104 -10.25 -2.45 -21.83
N GLY A 105 -9.93 -1.18 -22.15
CA GLY A 105 -8.56 -0.80 -22.53
C GLY A 105 -7.55 -1.28 -21.47
N SER A 106 -6.27 -1.49 -21.81
CA SER A 106 -5.29 -2.23 -20.99
C SER A 106 -5.20 -1.76 -19.53
N LEU A 107 -5.30 -0.45 -19.29
CA LEU A 107 -5.33 0.14 -17.94
C LEU A 107 -6.58 -0.25 -17.14
N ALA A 108 -7.75 -0.29 -17.80
CA ALA A 108 -9.02 -0.68 -17.19
C ALA A 108 -9.05 -2.19 -16.97
N LYS A 109 -8.52 -2.95 -17.94
CA LYS A 109 -8.34 -4.41 -17.85
C LYS A 109 -7.51 -4.75 -16.61
N GLY A 110 -6.41 -4.06 -16.35
CA GLY A 110 -5.59 -4.24 -15.13
C GLY A 110 -6.39 -4.06 -13.83
N GLY A 111 -7.10 -2.93 -13.69
CA GLY A 111 -7.89 -2.64 -12.48
C GLY A 111 -9.10 -3.56 -12.29
N CYS A 112 -9.88 -3.79 -13.35
CA CYS A 112 -11.06 -4.66 -13.31
C CYS A 112 -10.69 -6.15 -13.13
N LYS A 113 -9.58 -6.62 -13.72
CA LYS A 113 -9.11 -8.01 -13.57
C LYS A 113 -8.83 -8.35 -12.10
N ILE A 114 -8.28 -7.42 -11.32
CA ILE A 114 -8.11 -7.59 -9.87
C ILE A 114 -9.48 -7.80 -9.21
N LEU A 115 -10.43 -6.88 -9.43
CA LEU A 115 -11.75 -6.96 -8.79
C LEU A 115 -12.52 -8.23 -9.18
N PHE A 116 -12.50 -8.61 -10.46
CA PHE A 116 -13.17 -9.82 -10.95
C PHE A 116 -12.48 -11.10 -10.47
N ALA A 117 -11.15 -11.12 -10.33
CA ALA A 117 -10.43 -12.24 -9.74
C ALA A 117 -10.87 -12.51 -8.30
N TYR A 118 -11.13 -11.45 -7.51
CA TYR A 118 -11.65 -11.60 -6.15
C TYR A 118 -13.12 -12.02 -6.13
N GLY A 119 -13.95 -11.57 -7.08
CA GLY A 119 -15.29 -12.11 -7.29
C GLY A 119 -15.28 -13.61 -7.66
N ARG A 120 -14.31 -14.06 -8.48
CA ARG A 120 -14.12 -15.50 -8.74
C ARG A 120 -13.70 -16.23 -7.46
N LYS A 121 -12.73 -15.69 -6.72
CA LYS A 121 -12.24 -16.30 -5.47
C LYS A 121 -13.37 -16.53 -4.45
N SER A 122 -14.35 -15.63 -4.37
CA SER A 122 -15.51 -15.85 -3.50
C SER A 122 -16.36 -17.04 -3.97
N VAL A 123 -16.59 -17.19 -5.27
CA VAL A 123 -17.32 -18.33 -5.85
C VAL A 123 -16.60 -19.67 -5.57
N HIS A 124 -15.26 -19.68 -5.53
CA HIS A 124 -14.49 -20.88 -5.26
C HIS A 124 -14.31 -21.20 -3.77
N ARG A 125 -14.24 -20.18 -2.89
CA ARG A 125 -13.96 -20.35 -1.45
C ARG A 125 -15.16 -20.18 -0.53
N ALA A 126 -16.26 -19.56 -0.98
CA ALA A 126 -17.48 -19.48 -0.19
C ALA A 126 -18.18 -20.86 -0.19
N GLY A 127 -18.58 -21.34 0.99
CA GLY A 127 -19.35 -22.56 1.12
C GLY A 127 -20.73 -22.41 0.45
N ARG A 128 -21.32 -23.53 -0.01
CA ARG A 128 -22.64 -23.56 -0.69
C ARG A 128 -23.70 -22.72 0.05
N ALA A 129 -23.77 -22.82 1.37
CA ALA A 129 -24.70 -22.07 2.22
C ALA A 129 -24.47 -20.54 2.23
N ALA A 130 -23.23 -20.08 2.07
CA ALA A 130 -22.93 -18.64 1.97
C ALA A 130 -23.29 -18.08 0.58
N LEU A 131 -23.34 -18.94 -0.44
CA LEU A 131 -23.69 -18.58 -1.80
C LEU A 131 -25.22 -18.65 -2.05
N ASP A 132 -25.98 -19.40 -1.25
CA ASP A 132 -27.45 -19.33 -1.26
C ASP A 132 -27.98 -17.96 -0.77
N ALA A 133 -27.14 -17.16 -0.11
CA ALA A 133 -27.37 -15.74 0.12
C ALA A 133 -27.07 -14.91 -1.15
N ASP A 134 -27.67 -13.73 -1.28
CA ASP A 134 -27.42 -12.79 -2.39
C ASP A 134 -25.92 -12.70 -2.76
N PHE A 135 -25.60 -12.89 -4.06
CA PHE A 135 -24.23 -13.08 -4.55
C PHE A 135 -23.28 -11.94 -4.14
N TRP A 136 -23.79 -10.71 -4.04
CA TRP A 136 -23.02 -9.58 -3.55
C TRP A 136 -22.61 -9.75 -2.08
N ASN A 137 -23.53 -10.16 -1.21
CA ASN A 137 -23.22 -10.33 0.22
C ASN A 137 -22.15 -11.41 0.44
N ALA A 138 -22.23 -12.52 -0.30
CA ALA A 138 -21.25 -13.61 -0.24
C ALA A 138 -19.84 -13.18 -0.70
N SER A 139 -19.78 -12.32 -1.73
CA SER A 139 -18.53 -11.87 -2.34
C SER A 139 -17.97 -10.60 -1.73
N ARG A 140 -18.76 -9.85 -0.96
CA ARG A 140 -18.38 -8.56 -0.38
C ARG A 140 -17.02 -8.59 0.36
N PRO A 141 -16.71 -9.54 1.27
CA PRO A 141 -15.41 -9.56 1.94
C PRO A 141 -14.23 -9.71 0.97
N PHE A 142 -14.43 -10.47 -0.11
CA PHE A 142 -13.42 -10.64 -1.15
C PHE A 142 -13.31 -9.38 -2.02
N VAL A 143 -14.42 -8.73 -2.35
CA VAL A 143 -14.43 -7.46 -3.08
C VAL A 143 -13.69 -6.38 -2.29
N GLU A 144 -13.90 -6.26 -0.98
CA GLU A 144 -13.17 -5.31 -0.13
C GLU A 144 -11.66 -5.60 -0.11
N ALA A 145 -11.25 -6.86 0.00
CA ALA A 145 -9.84 -7.25 -0.12
C ALA A 145 -9.28 -6.93 -1.53
N GLY A 146 -10.09 -7.11 -2.57
CA GLY A 146 -9.78 -6.75 -3.95
C GLY A 146 -9.59 -5.24 -4.14
N ILE A 147 -10.42 -4.41 -3.49
CA ILE A 147 -10.25 -2.95 -3.45
C ILE A 147 -8.91 -2.61 -2.76
N GLY A 148 -8.58 -3.23 -1.62
CA GLY A 148 -7.27 -3.04 -1.00
C GLY A 148 -6.08 -3.32 -1.93
N LYS A 149 -6.18 -4.35 -2.77
CA LYS A 149 -5.17 -4.65 -3.80
C LYS A 149 -5.20 -3.69 -4.99
N LEU A 150 -6.39 -3.27 -5.41
CA LEU A 150 -6.54 -2.23 -6.42
C LEU A 150 -5.85 -0.94 -5.95
N ASN A 151 -5.96 -0.57 -4.68
CA ASN A 151 -5.27 0.59 -4.10
C ASN A 151 -3.76 0.46 -4.28
N GLN A 152 -3.18 -0.70 -3.94
CA GLN A 152 -1.74 -0.96 -4.15
C GLN A 152 -1.34 -0.84 -5.62
N TYR A 153 -2.14 -1.42 -6.53
CA TYR A 153 -1.90 -1.37 -7.97
C TYR A 153 -1.94 0.07 -8.52
N LEU A 154 -2.96 0.86 -8.15
CA LEU A 154 -3.11 2.27 -8.53
C LEU A 154 -1.94 3.14 -8.01
N GLN A 155 -1.26 2.72 -6.95
CA GLN A 155 -0.11 3.45 -6.40
C GLN A 155 1.20 3.19 -7.14
N THR A 156 1.26 2.20 -8.04
CA THR A 156 2.48 1.87 -8.78
C THR A 156 2.88 2.99 -9.76
N PRO A 157 4.20 3.26 -9.96
CA PRO A 157 4.65 4.36 -10.82
C PRO A 157 4.14 4.27 -12.26
N ALA A 158 4.12 3.07 -12.85
CA ALA A 158 3.64 2.85 -14.21
C ALA A 158 2.14 3.19 -14.35
N VAL A 159 1.30 2.74 -13.41
CA VAL A 159 -0.14 3.01 -13.42
C VAL A 159 -0.41 4.50 -13.18
N LYS A 160 0.32 5.15 -12.27
CA LYS A 160 0.24 6.61 -12.07
C LYS A 160 0.59 7.39 -13.33
N ALA A 161 1.64 6.99 -14.04
CA ALA A 161 2.04 7.62 -15.30
C ALA A 161 0.96 7.44 -16.37
N ALA A 162 0.41 6.23 -16.51
CA ALA A 162 -0.67 5.94 -17.44
C ALA A 162 -1.96 6.72 -17.13
N LEU A 163 -2.36 6.83 -15.85
CA LEU A 163 -3.51 7.61 -15.42
C LEU A 163 -3.34 9.10 -15.76
N ARG A 164 -2.15 9.66 -15.53
CA ARG A 164 -1.82 11.06 -15.88
C ARG A 164 -1.86 11.29 -17.39
N ALA A 165 -1.24 10.40 -18.17
CA ALA A 165 -1.22 10.50 -19.63
C ALA A 165 -2.63 10.48 -20.23
N ASN A 166 -3.53 9.67 -19.66
CA ASN A 166 -4.93 9.56 -20.08
C ASN A 166 -5.86 10.59 -19.40
N ARG A 167 -5.32 11.53 -18.62
CA ARG A 167 -6.09 12.56 -17.88
C ARG A 167 -7.19 11.98 -16.98
N ILE A 168 -6.95 10.80 -16.40
CA ILE A 168 -7.87 10.14 -15.47
C ILE A 168 -7.63 10.68 -14.06
N LEU A 169 -8.49 11.61 -13.62
CA LEU A 169 -8.36 12.27 -12.32
C LEU A 169 -8.91 11.45 -11.16
N SER A 170 -9.98 10.69 -11.38
CA SER A 170 -10.61 9.83 -10.38
C SER A 170 -10.61 8.38 -10.85
N PRO A 171 -9.56 7.60 -10.50
CA PRO A 171 -9.42 6.22 -10.98
C PRO A 171 -10.62 5.35 -10.61
N TYR A 172 -11.21 5.53 -9.42
CA TYR A 172 -12.37 4.74 -8.98
C TYR A 172 -13.65 5.11 -9.73
N LYS A 173 -13.95 6.40 -9.98
CA LYS A 173 -15.11 6.78 -10.80
C LYS A 173 -14.96 6.28 -12.23
N TRP A 174 -13.75 6.37 -12.76
CA TRP A 174 -13.44 5.86 -14.09
C TRP A 174 -13.61 4.33 -14.18
N LEU A 175 -13.06 3.57 -13.22
CA LEU A 175 -13.26 2.12 -13.14
C LEU A 175 -14.72 1.75 -12.93
N ALA A 176 -15.47 2.48 -12.09
CA ALA A 176 -16.90 2.27 -11.91
C ALA A 176 -17.68 2.45 -13.22
N GLY A 177 -17.33 3.48 -14.01
CA GLY A 177 -17.84 3.68 -15.36
C GLY A 177 -17.55 2.48 -16.27
N LYS A 178 -16.33 1.95 -16.24
CA LYS A 178 -15.95 0.76 -17.01
C LYS A 178 -16.67 -0.52 -16.57
N VAL A 179 -16.88 -0.70 -15.27
CA VAL A 179 -17.68 -1.82 -14.75
C VAL A 179 -19.15 -1.71 -15.20
N ARG A 180 -19.73 -0.50 -15.24
CA ARG A 180 -21.09 -0.27 -15.78
C ARG A 180 -21.16 -0.54 -17.27
N GLU A 181 -20.15 -0.14 -18.03
CA GLU A 181 -20.05 -0.40 -19.47
C GLU A 181 -20.08 -1.92 -19.74
N VAL A 182 -19.27 -2.68 -19.00
CA VAL A 182 -19.30 -4.14 -19.02
C VAL A 182 -20.68 -4.69 -18.65
N ALA A 183 -21.29 -4.19 -17.57
CA ALA A 183 -22.62 -4.63 -17.15
C ALA A 183 -23.70 -4.38 -18.22
N SER A 184 -23.59 -3.27 -18.96
CA SER A 184 -24.53 -2.91 -20.03
C SER A 184 -24.40 -3.78 -21.28
N GLN A 185 -23.19 -4.31 -21.54
CA GLN A 185 -22.91 -5.17 -22.69
C GLN A 185 -23.09 -6.65 -22.37
N LEU A 186 -23.25 -7.00 -21.08
CA LEU A 186 -23.33 -8.38 -20.64
C LEU A 186 -24.54 -9.08 -21.27
N SER A 187 -24.27 -9.97 -22.21
CA SER A 187 -25.27 -10.75 -22.93
C SER A 187 -24.76 -12.15 -23.24
N VAL A 188 -25.69 -13.06 -23.54
CA VAL A 188 -25.35 -14.44 -23.97
C VAL A 188 -24.45 -14.40 -25.21
N GLY A 189 -24.73 -13.51 -26.16
CA GLY A 189 -23.97 -13.37 -27.40
C GLY A 189 -22.54 -12.85 -27.19
N GLU A 190 -22.36 -11.83 -26.35
CA GLU A 190 -21.02 -11.30 -26.01
C GLU A 190 -20.18 -12.33 -25.26
N LEU A 191 -20.77 -13.02 -24.26
CA LEU A 191 -20.09 -14.08 -23.52
C LEU A 191 -19.74 -15.27 -24.43
N GLY A 192 -20.64 -15.63 -25.35
CA GLY A 192 -20.39 -16.63 -26.36
C GLY A 192 -19.20 -16.27 -27.24
N ARG A 193 -19.15 -15.04 -27.75
CA ARG A 193 -18.02 -14.54 -28.56
C ARG A 193 -16.71 -14.50 -27.79
N ALA A 194 -16.75 -14.09 -26.52
CA ALA A 194 -15.58 -14.12 -25.64
C ALA A 194 -15.06 -15.55 -25.44
N PHE A 195 -15.97 -16.51 -25.23
CA PHE A 195 -15.62 -17.92 -25.11
C PHE A 195 -15.03 -18.44 -26.44
N ASP A 196 -15.67 -18.16 -27.57
CA ASP A 196 -15.24 -18.64 -28.88
C ASP A 196 -13.79 -18.20 -29.21
N LYS A 197 -13.41 -16.97 -28.87
CA LYS A 197 -12.00 -16.52 -28.99
C LYS A 197 -11.01 -17.40 -28.23
N VAL A 198 -11.37 -17.79 -27.00
CA VAL A 198 -10.52 -18.65 -26.17
C VAL A 198 -10.53 -20.09 -26.69
N LEU A 199 -11.68 -20.56 -27.16
CA LEU A 199 -11.79 -21.88 -27.77
C LEU A 199 -10.94 -21.99 -29.04
N ASP A 200 -10.89 -20.94 -29.87
CA ASP A 200 -10.04 -20.90 -31.06
C ASP A 200 -8.55 -20.89 -30.69
N ALA A 201 -8.16 -20.13 -29.66
CA ALA A 201 -6.80 -20.18 -29.11
C ALA A 201 -6.46 -21.58 -28.56
N LEU A 202 -7.38 -22.22 -27.83
CA LEU A 202 -7.18 -23.58 -27.32
C LEU A 202 -7.05 -24.60 -28.45
N ARG A 203 -7.86 -24.50 -29.52
CA ARG A 203 -7.75 -25.36 -30.71
C ARG A 203 -6.37 -25.23 -31.34
N TYR A 204 -5.90 -24.00 -31.52
CA TYR A 204 -4.55 -23.73 -32.01
C TYR A 204 -3.47 -24.41 -31.16
N PHE A 205 -3.55 -24.27 -29.83
CA PHE A 205 -2.58 -24.92 -28.92
C PHE A 205 -2.67 -26.45 -28.94
N VAL A 206 -3.88 -27.02 -29.00
CA VAL A 206 -4.07 -28.47 -29.09
C VAL A 206 -3.50 -29.02 -30.39
N ASP A 207 -3.65 -28.30 -31.51
CA ASP A 207 -3.08 -28.70 -32.80
C ASP A 207 -1.55 -28.63 -32.78
N LEU A 208 -0.97 -27.64 -32.09
CA LEU A 208 0.47 -27.57 -31.87
C LEU A 208 0.97 -28.77 -31.05
N ILE A 209 0.29 -29.10 -29.95
CA ILE A 209 0.61 -30.26 -29.09
C ILE A 209 0.47 -31.57 -29.86
N ARG A 210 -0.52 -31.70 -30.74
CA ARG A 210 -0.69 -32.88 -31.59
C ARG A 210 0.44 -33.06 -32.60
N ARG A 211 0.99 -31.96 -33.11
CA ARG A 211 2.07 -31.99 -34.12
C ARG A 211 3.44 -32.24 -33.51
N TRP A 212 3.71 -31.69 -32.33
CA TRP A 212 5.07 -31.62 -31.77
C TRP A 212 5.22 -32.23 -30.37
N GLY A 213 4.12 -32.55 -29.71
CA GLY A 213 4.11 -33.21 -28.41
C GLY A 213 4.08 -34.74 -28.51
N THR A 214 4.21 -35.41 -27.36
CA THR A 214 4.03 -36.86 -27.27
C THR A 214 2.58 -37.27 -27.51
N THR A 215 2.37 -38.52 -27.97
CA THR A 215 1.04 -39.10 -28.19
C THR A 215 0.15 -39.03 -26.93
N ALA A 216 0.75 -39.16 -25.75
CA ALA A 216 0.05 -39.03 -24.47
C ALA A 216 -0.46 -37.60 -24.24
N MET A 217 0.34 -36.58 -24.51
CA MET A 217 -0.08 -35.18 -24.41
C MET A 217 -1.16 -34.84 -25.43
N ALA A 218 -0.98 -35.25 -26.69
CA ALA A 218 -1.96 -35.05 -27.76
C ALA A 218 -3.34 -35.64 -27.40
N THR A 219 -3.35 -36.83 -26.80
CA THR A 219 -4.57 -37.49 -26.33
C THR A 219 -5.25 -36.71 -25.20
N ARG A 220 -4.48 -36.27 -24.20
CA ARG A 220 -5.01 -35.50 -23.06
C ARG A 220 -5.50 -34.11 -23.49
N ALA A 221 -4.78 -33.43 -24.38
CA ALA A 221 -5.16 -32.15 -24.96
C ALA A 221 -6.45 -32.26 -25.78
N GLY A 222 -6.62 -33.36 -26.53
CA GLY A 222 -7.86 -33.68 -27.23
C GLY A 222 -9.06 -33.81 -26.27
N ARG A 223 -8.93 -34.59 -25.19
CA ARG A 223 -10.01 -34.71 -24.18
C ARG A 223 -10.34 -33.37 -23.52
N LEU A 224 -9.32 -32.58 -23.19
CA LEU A 224 -9.51 -31.24 -22.62
C LEU A 224 -10.34 -30.35 -23.56
N LEU A 225 -9.99 -30.35 -24.85
CA LEU A 225 -10.73 -29.62 -25.88
C LEU A 225 -12.18 -30.10 -25.97
N GLU A 226 -12.42 -31.41 -25.93
CA GLU A 226 -13.78 -31.98 -25.93
C GLU A 226 -14.60 -31.49 -24.73
N THR A 227 -14.03 -31.48 -23.52
CA THR A 227 -14.68 -30.94 -22.33
C THR A 227 -15.05 -29.46 -22.53
N VAL A 228 -14.11 -28.63 -23.00
CA VAL A 228 -14.35 -27.20 -23.22
C VAL A 228 -15.41 -26.96 -24.29
N VAL A 229 -15.39 -27.73 -25.39
CA VAL A 229 -16.42 -27.67 -26.46
C VAL A 229 -17.80 -28.07 -25.92
N SER A 230 -17.87 -29.09 -25.08
CA SER A 230 -19.13 -29.51 -24.44
C SER A 230 -19.73 -28.40 -23.58
N ILE A 231 -18.92 -27.78 -22.71
CA ILE A 231 -19.35 -26.66 -21.87
C ILE A 231 -19.78 -25.46 -22.73
N ARG A 232 -19.05 -25.14 -23.81
CA ARG A 232 -19.41 -24.06 -24.74
C ARG A 232 -20.78 -24.26 -25.38
N ARG A 233 -21.13 -25.49 -25.75
CA ARG A 233 -22.46 -25.83 -26.31
C ARG A 233 -23.58 -25.62 -25.29
N GLN A 234 -23.30 -25.94 -24.03
CA GLN A 234 -24.26 -25.77 -22.92
C GLN A 234 -24.40 -24.31 -22.47
N LEU A 235 -23.39 -23.47 -22.72
CA LEU A 235 -23.31 -22.08 -22.29
C LEU A 235 -24.63 -21.32 -22.55
N ASN A 236 -25.11 -21.31 -23.79
CA ASN A 236 -26.29 -20.53 -24.20
C ASN A 236 -27.54 -20.87 -23.37
N ASN A 237 -27.72 -22.14 -22.99
CA ASN A 237 -28.88 -22.62 -22.24
C ASN A 237 -28.75 -22.39 -20.73
N ARG A 238 -27.53 -22.25 -20.21
CA ARG A 238 -27.27 -22.16 -18.76
C ARG A 238 -27.07 -20.73 -18.28
N ILE A 239 -26.47 -19.85 -19.09
CA ILE A 239 -26.09 -18.51 -18.61
C ILE A 239 -27.23 -17.51 -18.62
N GLY A 240 -28.30 -17.72 -19.40
CA GLY A 240 -29.42 -16.77 -19.50
C GLY A 240 -30.03 -16.41 -18.14
N MET A 241 -30.22 -17.41 -17.26
CA MET A 241 -30.73 -17.20 -15.90
C MET A 241 -29.69 -16.64 -14.92
N LEU A 242 -28.41 -16.68 -15.26
CA LEU A 242 -27.29 -16.22 -14.43
C LEU A 242 -26.83 -14.80 -14.77
N LEU A 243 -27.27 -14.24 -15.91
CA LEU A 243 -26.96 -12.87 -16.29
C LEU A 243 -27.48 -11.87 -15.26
N ALA A 244 -28.73 -12.00 -14.81
CA ALA A 244 -29.31 -11.04 -13.87
C ALA A 244 -28.55 -10.96 -12.53
N PRO A 245 -28.21 -12.09 -11.86
CA PRO A 245 -27.35 -12.05 -10.67
C PRO A 245 -25.97 -11.42 -10.91
N VAL A 246 -25.33 -11.69 -12.05
CA VAL A 246 -24.00 -11.13 -12.36
C VAL A 246 -24.09 -9.65 -12.70
N THR A 247 -25.08 -9.22 -13.47
CA THR A 247 -25.36 -7.80 -13.76
C THR A 247 -25.64 -7.04 -12.46
N HIS A 248 -26.44 -7.61 -11.56
CA HIS A 248 -26.69 -7.02 -10.25
C HIS A 248 -25.39 -6.86 -9.45
N TRP A 249 -24.55 -7.90 -9.43
CA TRP A 249 -23.25 -7.87 -8.78
C TRP A 249 -22.31 -6.81 -9.35
N LEU A 250 -22.20 -6.71 -10.68
CA LEU A 250 -21.40 -5.68 -11.35
C LEU A 250 -21.88 -4.27 -11.01
N ASN A 251 -23.20 -4.06 -10.97
CA ASN A 251 -23.78 -2.77 -10.58
C ASN A 251 -23.49 -2.43 -9.11
N LYS A 252 -23.56 -3.41 -8.20
CA LYS A 252 -23.18 -3.23 -6.80
C LYS A 252 -21.68 -2.95 -6.65
N LEU A 253 -20.82 -3.64 -7.41
CA LEU A 253 -19.40 -3.38 -7.47
C LEU A 253 -19.10 -1.95 -7.97
N ALA A 254 -19.72 -1.53 -9.07
CA ALA A 254 -19.60 -0.18 -9.59
C ALA A 254 -20.08 0.87 -8.57
N ARG A 255 -21.18 0.59 -7.85
CA ARG A 255 -21.64 1.45 -6.76
C ARG A 255 -20.66 1.50 -5.60
N ARG A 256 -20.04 0.37 -5.23
CA ARG A 256 -19.02 0.34 -4.17
C ARG A 256 -17.76 1.10 -4.57
N LEU A 257 -17.36 1.03 -5.85
CA LEU A 257 -16.29 1.84 -6.40
C LEU A 257 -16.65 3.34 -6.42
N ASP A 258 -17.89 3.71 -6.74
CA ASP A 258 -18.34 5.11 -6.57
C ASP A 258 -18.23 5.54 -5.11
N ILE A 259 -18.66 4.69 -4.16
CA ILE A 259 -18.54 4.99 -2.72
C ILE A 259 -17.07 5.15 -2.35
N GLU A 260 -16.17 4.30 -2.84
CA GLU A 260 -14.73 4.44 -2.59
C GLU A 260 -14.21 5.76 -3.17
N ALA A 261 -14.63 6.08 -4.40
CA ALA A 261 -14.28 7.33 -5.04
C ALA A 261 -14.82 8.52 -4.27
N ASP A 262 -16.05 8.46 -3.79
CA ASP A 262 -16.70 9.50 -3.01
C ASP A 262 -16.15 9.53 -1.59
N VAL A 263 -15.61 8.46 -1.00
CA VAL A 263 -14.89 8.52 0.28
C VAL A 263 -13.52 9.20 0.09
N LEU A 264 -12.84 8.93 -1.02
CA LEU A 264 -11.58 9.58 -1.38
C LEU A 264 -11.75 11.03 -1.85
N TYR A 265 -12.91 11.35 -2.44
CA TYR A 265 -13.24 12.66 -3.03
C TYR A 265 -14.25 13.45 -2.19
N ARG A 266 -14.82 12.85 -1.15
CA ARG A 266 -15.40 13.60 -0.03
C ARG A 266 -14.23 14.41 0.51
N ALA A 267 -14.16 15.65 0.04
CA ALA A 267 -14.09 16.75 0.97
C ALA A 267 -15.00 16.34 2.13
N ASN A 268 -14.43 16.24 3.32
CA ASN A 268 -15.20 16.04 4.52
C ASN A 268 -16.22 17.19 4.62
N VAL A 269 -17.35 17.04 3.95
CA VAL A 269 -18.54 17.85 4.13
C VAL A 269 -19.14 17.29 5.40
N ASP A 270 -18.93 18.02 6.49
CA ASP A 270 -19.20 17.70 7.90
C ASP A 270 -18.04 17.11 8.72
N ALA A 271 -16.83 16.89 8.19
CA ALA A 271 -15.73 17.17 9.13
C ALA A 271 -15.69 18.68 9.23
N VAL A 272 -15.77 19.16 10.46
CA VAL A 272 -15.12 20.40 10.81
C VAL A 272 -13.73 20.28 10.24
N ASN A 273 -13.49 20.87 9.06
CA ASN A 273 -12.16 21.01 8.50
C ASN A 273 -11.53 21.98 9.49
N PRO A 274 -10.80 21.49 10.50
CA PRO A 274 -10.43 22.37 11.57
C PRO A 274 -9.46 23.32 10.85
N HIS A 275 -9.86 24.60 10.72
CA HIS A 275 -9.05 25.64 10.06
C HIS A 275 -7.66 25.77 10.69
N LYS A 276 -7.41 25.01 11.77
CA LYS A 276 -6.18 24.84 12.51
C LYS A 276 -6.01 23.35 12.88
N TYR A 277 -4.86 22.78 12.60
CA TYR A 277 -4.47 21.45 13.12
C TYR A 277 -4.67 21.38 14.65
N VAL A 278 -5.28 20.29 15.12
CA VAL A 278 -5.46 20.01 16.55
C VAL A 278 -4.67 18.76 16.90
N ARG A 279 -3.72 18.89 17.84
CA ARG A 279 -2.99 17.74 18.38
C ARG A 279 -3.97 16.76 19.01
N PRO A 280 -3.78 15.43 18.81
CA PRO A 280 -4.59 14.46 19.52
C PRO A 280 -4.38 14.62 21.03
N THR A 281 -5.40 14.27 21.78
CA THR A 281 -5.35 14.27 23.25
C THR A 281 -4.74 12.96 23.75
N LEU A 282 -4.24 12.97 24.99
CA LEU A 282 -3.78 11.76 25.69
C LEU A 282 -4.83 10.65 25.69
N ALA A 283 -6.12 10.99 25.88
CA ALA A 283 -7.21 10.01 25.89
C ALA A 283 -7.41 9.35 24.52
N GLN A 284 -7.29 10.12 23.44
CA GLN A 284 -7.37 9.60 22.07
C GLN A 284 -6.20 8.68 21.75
N ASP A 285 -4.97 9.05 22.15
CA ASP A 285 -3.80 8.17 22.00
C ASP A 285 -3.99 6.84 22.76
N ARG A 286 -4.56 6.88 23.98
CA ARG A 286 -4.83 5.65 24.76
C ARG A 286 -5.78 4.69 24.04
N VAL A 287 -6.91 5.22 23.55
CA VAL A 287 -7.89 4.41 22.79
C VAL A 287 -7.22 3.80 21.57
N GLU A 288 -6.43 4.59 20.84
CA GLU A 288 -5.76 4.11 19.63
C GLU A 288 -4.69 3.06 19.95
N PHE A 289 -3.93 3.21 21.02
CA PHE A 289 -2.96 2.20 21.45
C PHE A 289 -3.63 0.91 21.93
N ASP A 290 -4.80 0.98 22.56
CA ASP A 290 -5.56 -0.21 22.96
C ASP A 290 -6.09 -0.98 21.75
N LEU A 291 -6.49 -0.28 20.68
CA LEU A 291 -7.04 -0.88 19.46
C LEU A 291 -5.96 -1.33 18.47
N ASN A 292 -4.94 -0.49 18.25
CA ASN A 292 -3.96 -0.57 17.17
C ASN A 292 -2.54 -0.28 17.68
N ARG A 293 -2.11 -0.95 18.76
CA ARG A 293 -0.80 -0.70 19.38
C ARG A 293 0.34 -0.79 18.35
N PRO A 294 1.09 0.30 18.11
CA PRO A 294 2.17 0.29 17.15
C PRO A 294 3.46 -0.28 17.76
N ALA A 295 4.38 -0.73 16.92
CA ALA A 295 5.62 -1.41 17.35
C ALA A 295 6.59 -0.52 18.15
N TRP A 296 6.44 0.80 18.08
CA TRP A 296 7.24 1.77 18.83
C TRP A 296 6.72 2.05 20.25
N VAL A 297 5.60 1.44 20.66
CA VAL A 297 5.03 1.54 22.01
C VAL A 297 5.05 0.17 22.69
N ASP A 298 5.68 0.10 23.86
CA ASP A 298 5.66 -1.10 24.69
C ASP A 298 4.58 -1.00 25.77
N LYS A 299 4.03 -2.13 26.20
CA LYS A 299 3.10 -2.21 27.34
C LYS A 299 3.79 -2.92 28.51
N THR A 300 4.52 -2.16 29.31
CA THR A 300 5.34 -2.64 30.43
C THR A 300 5.57 -1.52 31.44
N ARG A 301 5.86 -1.88 32.69
CA ARG A 301 6.27 -0.92 33.73
C ARG A 301 7.79 -0.75 33.83
N ARG A 302 8.55 -1.50 33.05
CA ARG A 302 10.01 -1.42 33.06
C ARG A 302 10.46 -0.12 32.41
N LEU A 303 11.30 0.64 33.13
CA LEU A 303 12.02 1.77 32.59
C LEU A 303 13.37 1.28 32.08
N ALA A 304 13.56 1.25 30.76
CA ALA A 304 14.83 0.83 30.16
C ALA A 304 15.94 1.87 30.43
N TYR A 305 15.55 3.14 30.42
CA TYR A 305 16.40 4.30 30.67
C TYR A 305 15.68 5.17 31.72
N ALA A 306 15.94 4.94 33.00
CA ALA A 306 15.25 5.66 34.08
C ALA A 306 15.53 7.18 34.01
N PRO A 307 14.52 8.05 34.23
CA PRO A 307 14.71 9.50 34.23
C PRO A 307 15.62 9.94 35.38
N LEU A 308 16.32 11.05 35.20
CA LEU A 308 17.05 11.70 36.29
C LEU A 308 16.07 12.17 37.37
N ASP A 309 16.39 11.85 38.62
CA ASP A 309 15.63 12.30 39.80
C ASP A 309 15.99 13.75 40.18
N ASP A 310 17.24 14.14 39.95
CA ASP A 310 17.78 15.46 40.28
C ASP A 310 18.27 16.22 39.06
N SER A 311 18.01 17.54 39.04
CA SER A 311 18.46 18.42 37.98
C SER A 311 19.97 18.70 38.09
N PRO A 312 20.76 18.44 37.02
CA PRO A 312 22.16 18.82 37.02
C PRO A 312 22.29 20.34 36.95
N ARG A 313 23.26 20.91 37.69
CA ARG A 313 23.46 22.37 37.77
C ARG A 313 24.87 22.72 37.30
N ARG A 314 24.96 23.70 36.41
CA ARG A 314 26.23 24.31 35.98
C ARG A 314 26.03 25.77 35.64
N ILE A 315 26.87 26.64 36.19
CA ILE A 315 26.85 28.08 35.92
C ILE A 315 27.05 28.31 34.43
N SER A 316 26.24 29.20 33.83
CA SER A 316 26.23 29.54 32.40
C SER A 316 25.65 28.48 31.45
N TRP A 317 25.14 27.35 31.96
CA TRP A 317 24.36 26.39 31.17
C TRP A 317 22.86 26.63 31.37
N PRO A 318 22.00 26.15 30.45
CA PRO A 318 20.56 26.26 30.60
C PRO A 318 20.07 25.72 31.95
N ASP A 319 19.25 26.48 32.67
CA ASP A 319 18.57 25.97 33.87
C ASP A 319 17.42 25.07 33.44
N ILE A 320 17.56 23.77 33.72
CA ILE A 320 16.57 22.74 33.40
C ILE A 320 15.85 22.21 34.65
N SER A 321 16.00 22.88 35.80
CA SER A 321 15.43 22.47 37.08
C SER A 321 13.92 22.74 37.20
N ASP A 322 13.29 22.22 38.25
CA ASP A 322 11.88 22.52 38.58
C ASP A 322 11.63 24.01 38.84
N THR A 323 12.66 24.74 39.24
CA THR A 323 12.60 26.16 39.57
C THR A 323 12.98 27.08 38.41
N SER A 324 13.23 26.53 37.21
CA SER A 324 13.61 27.35 36.05
C SER A 324 12.60 28.48 35.81
N ALA A 325 13.16 29.68 35.62
CA ALA A 325 12.42 30.87 35.23
C ALA A 325 11.84 30.74 33.81
N ASN A 326 12.54 30.00 32.93
CA ASN A 326 12.03 29.67 31.62
C ASN A 326 11.08 28.47 31.71
N LYS A 327 9.79 28.71 31.48
CA LYS A 327 8.75 27.68 31.52
C LYS A 327 9.01 26.52 30.55
N ALA A 328 9.74 26.76 29.45
CA ALA A 328 10.03 25.73 28.46
C ALA A 328 11.07 24.72 28.95
N THR A 329 12.01 25.11 29.82
CA THR A 329 13.08 24.23 30.34
C THR A 329 12.76 23.66 31.72
N ARG A 330 11.66 24.10 32.35
CA ARG A 330 11.27 23.63 33.67
C ARG A 330 11.11 22.11 33.71
N SER A 331 11.77 21.49 34.68
CA SER A 331 11.76 20.02 34.89
C SER A 331 12.29 19.22 33.69
N ALA A 332 12.95 19.85 32.71
CA ALA A 332 13.42 19.18 31.50
C ALA A 332 14.53 18.15 31.79
N TYR A 333 15.18 18.22 32.96
CA TYR A 333 16.13 17.20 33.42
C TYR A 333 15.52 15.79 33.45
N SER A 334 14.24 15.67 33.79
CA SER A 334 13.52 14.37 33.82
C SER A 334 13.34 13.73 32.44
N SER A 335 13.60 14.48 31.35
CA SER A 335 13.61 13.92 29.99
C SER A 335 14.89 13.14 29.69
N PHE A 336 15.91 13.25 30.53
CA PHE A 336 17.20 12.59 30.38
C PHE A 336 17.32 11.38 31.29
N HIS A 337 17.99 10.34 30.79
CA HIS A 337 18.55 9.27 31.60
C HIS A 337 19.92 9.66 32.17
N ASP A 338 20.73 10.28 31.33
CA ASP A 338 21.96 10.97 31.70
C ASP A 338 22.00 12.33 31.00
N ALA A 339 22.69 13.29 31.59
CA ALA A 339 22.85 14.61 31.01
C ALA A 339 24.23 15.17 31.35
N ARG A 340 24.97 15.58 30.33
CA ARG A 340 26.26 16.25 30.47
C ARG A 340 26.24 17.65 29.85
N PRO A 341 26.97 18.59 30.44
CA PRO A 341 27.12 19.92 29.88
C PRO A 341 28.05 19.89 28.66
N VAL A 342 27.59 20.41 27.53
CA VAL A 342 28.34 20.47 26.27
C VAL A 342 28.32 21.87 25.68
N VAL A 343 29.40 22.25 25.00
CA VAL A 343 29.46 23.43 24.13
C VAL A 343 29.49 22.94 22.69
N ILE A 344 28.47 23.31 21.92
CA ILE A 344 28.39 22.98 20.50
C ILE A 344 29.14 24.07 19.71
N PRO A 345 30.13 23.70 18.89
CA PRO A 345 30.94 24.68 18.17
C PRO A 345 30.14 25.46 17.12
N PRO A 346 30.55 26.71 16.80
CA PRO A 346 30.00 27.46 15.68
C PRO A 346 29.98 26.69 14.37
N GLY A 347 28.92 26.88 13.59
CA GLY A 347 28.73 26.23 12.29
C GLY A 347 28.15 24.81 12.35
N GLU A 348 28.14 24.17 13.51
CA GLU A 348 27.48 22.85 13.65
C GLU A 348 25.96 22.98 13.52
N ARG A 349 25.33 21.98 12.88
CA ARG A 349 23.89 21.94 12.62
C ARG A 349 23.17 21.00 13.56
N LEU A 350 22.16 21.52 14.25
CA LEU A 350 21.22 20.76 15.06
C LEU A 350 19.93 20.54 14.30
N TYR A 351 19.26 19.43 14.61
CA TYR A 351 18.05 18.98 13.95
C TYR A 351 16.93 18.83 14.99
N ARG A 352 15.72 19.17 14.58
CA ARG A 352 14.52 19.01 15.41
C ARG A 352 13.36 18.56 14.54
N VAL A 353 12.76 17.43 14.89
CA VAL A 353 11.53 16.94 14.26
C VAL A 353 10.34 17.73 14.82
N VAL A 354 9.50 18.22 13.92
CA VAL A 354 8.37 19.10 14.24
C VAL A 354 7.12 18.67 13.50
N ASP A 355 5.98 18.99 14.09
CA ASP A 355 4.70 19.08 13.39
C ASP A 355 4.40 20.53 12.97
N PRO A 356 3.41 20.76 12.09
CA PRO A 356 3.07 22.11 11.63
C PRO A 356 2.63 23.10 12.71
N SER A 357 2.22 22.65 13.91
CA SER A 357 1.91 23.56 15.03
C SER A 357 3.06 23.78 16.01
N SER A 358 4.16 23.06 15.86
CA SER A 358 5.32 23.17 16.75
C SER A 358 5.99 24.52 16.60
N ALA A 359 6.59 25.01 17.68
CA ALA A 359 7.56 26.09 17.62
C ALA A 359 8.93 25.53 17.22
N ASP A 360 9.62 26.22 16.32
CA ASP A 360 10.96 25.85 15.85
C ASP A 360 12.00 26.11 16.94
N ASN A 361 11.87 27.22 17.68
CA ASN A 361 12.75 27.66 18.75
C ASN A 361 12.31 27.10 20.13
N SER A 362 12.21 25.78 20.26
CA SER A 362 11.90 25.13 21.54
C SER A 362 13.08 24.25 21.99
N ILE A 363 12.97 23.60 23.16
CA ILE A 363 14.13 23.13 23.92
C ILE A 363 14.85 21.90 23.37
N CYS A 364 14.12 20.92 22.84
CA CYS A 364 14.66 19.62 22.44
C CYS A 364 15.19 19.61 21.00
N TRP A 365 16.44 19.20 20.83
CA TRP A 365 17.15 19.05 19.56
C TRP A 365 17.95 17.76 19.54
N MET A 366 18.55 17.43 18.40
CA MET A 366 19.52 16.35 18.27
C MET A 366 20.62 16.77 17.30
N ARG A 367 21.78 16.09 17.36
CA ARG A 367 22.82 16.27 16.35
C ARG A 367 22.40 15.68 15.02
N GLU A 368 23.01 16.16 13.94
CA GLU A 368 22.82 15.61 12.60
C GLU A 368 23.11 14.10 12.54
N SER A 369 24.14 13.63 13.25
CA SER A 369 24.50 12.21 13.31
C SER A 369 23.36 11.35 13.86
N GLU A 370 22.64 11.84 14.87
CA GLU A 370 21.52 11.11 15.47
C GLU A 370 20.30 11.15 14.57
N PHE A 371 19.99 12.31 13.97
CA PHE A 371 18.89 12.43 13.02
C PHE A 371 19.07 11.46 11.83
N ARG A 372 20.28 11.34 11.30
CA ARG A 372 20.59 10.44 10.17
C ARG A 372 20.53 8.95 10.52
N LYS A 373 20.55 8.56 11.81
CA LYS A 373 20.34 7.16 12.23
C LYS A 373 18.88 6.73 12.14
N LEU A 374 17.95 7.68 12.15
CA LEU A 374 16.50 7.43 12.13
C LEU A 374 16.08 6.95 10.73
N LYS A 375 15.57 5.72 10.63
CA LYS A 375 15.11 5.16 9.34
C LYS A 375 13.69 5.61 9.02
N ASN A 376 12.90 5.87 10.05
CA ASN A 376 11.51 6.26 9.96
C ASN A 376 11.07 6.96 11.25
N ARG A 377 9.81 7.40 11.28
CA ARG A 377 9.19 8.02 12.44
C ARG A 377 9.12 7.12 13.67
N ASP A 378 8.95 5.81 13.51
CA ASP A 378 8.78 4.88 14.62
C ASP A 378 10.08 4.81 15.45
N ASP A 379 11.25 4.82 14.78
CA ASP A 379 12.55 4.97 15.45
C ASP A 379 12.61 6.26 16.27
N TRP A 380 12.17 7.37 15.69
CA TRP A 380 12.17 8.67 16.37
C TRP A 380 11.27 8.63 17.61
N ARG A 381 10.05 8.13 17.50
CA ARG A 381 9.12 8.01 18.63
C ARG A 381 9.67 7.11 19.73
N ARG A 382 10.22 5.96 19.35
CA ARG A 382 10.73 4.96 20.29
C ARG A 382 11.95 5.49 21.04
N TYR A 383 12.97 5.96 20.33
CA TYR A 383 14.27 6.28 20.93
C TYR A 383 14.38 7.69 21.49
N PHE A 384 13.69 8.67 20.91
CA PHE A 384 13.59 10.02 21.48
C PHE A 384 12.39 10.20 22.41
N ALA A 385 11.63 9.12 22.63
CA ALA A 385 10.52 9.03 23.57
C ALA A 385 9.48 10.15 23.41
N VAL A 386 9.07 10.43 22.16
CA VAL A 386 8.11 11.50 21.85
C VAL A 386 6.72 10.95 21.57
N TRP A 387 5.79 11.22 22.47
CA TRP A 387 4.38 10.84 22.30
C TRP A 387 3.70 11.60 21.15
N ARG A 388 2.73 10.94 20.52
CA ARG A 388 1.94 11.50 19.42
C ARG A 388 1.12 12.73 19.83
N HIS A 389 0.49 12.71 21.01
CA HIS A 389 -0.21 13.86 21.57
C HIS A 389 0.70 15.03 21.98
N TRP A 390 2.01 14.83 22.12
CA TRP A 390 2.97 15.91 22.40
C TRP A 390 3.39 16.60 21.11
N ASN A 391 3.85 15.79 20.16
CA ASN A 391 4.32 16.24 18.87
C ASN A 391 4.01 15.15 17.84
N ARG A 392 3.45 15.58 16.72
CA ARG A 392 3.42 14.77 15.51
C ARG A 392 4.79 14.78 14.84
N ASN A 393 4.82 14.60 13.54
CA ASN A 393 6.02 14.49 12.73
C ASN A 393 5.68 14.98 11.32
N GLY A 394 6.60 14.77 10.39
CA GLY A 394 6.43 15.06 8.96
C GLY A 394 7.32 16.20 8.49
N GLU A 395 7.77 17.05 9.42
CA GLU A 395 8.71 18.13 9.16
C GLU A 395 9.90 18.05 10.11
N TYR A 396 11.02 18.65 9.69
CA TYR A 396 12.12 18.96 10.56
C TYR A 396 12.65 20.35 10.26
N VAL A 397 13.27 20.96 11.25
CA VAL A 397 13.97 22.23 11.14
C VAL A 397 15.41 22.04 11.57
N THR A 398 16.31 22.86 11.04
CA THR A 398 17.72 22.86 11.45
C THR A 398 18.11 24.19 12.05
N TYR A 399 19.00 24.17 13.05
CA TYR A 399 19.61 25.36 13.62
C TYR A 399 21.12 25.28 13.42
N THR A 400 21.72 26.32 12.85
CA THR A 400 23.17 26.39 12.68
C THR A 400 23.73 27.23 13.81
N VAL A 401 24.66 26.70 14.61
CA VAL A 401 25.21 27.45 15.73
C VAL A 401 25.92 28.72 15.21
N PRO A 402 25.56 29.92 15.72
CA PRO A 402 26.14 31.16 15.25
C PRO A 402 27.65 31.28 15.54
N PRO A 403 28.38 32.13 14.80
CA PRO A 403 29.74 32.51 15.15
C PRO A 403 29.85 33.02 16.60
N GLY A 404 30.93 32.69 17.30
CA GLY A 404 31.19 33.14 18.68
C GLY A 404 31.67 32.01 19.59
N GLU A 405 31.25 32.05 20.86
CA GLU A 405 31.68 31.11 21.91
C GLU A 405 31.08 29.69 21.78
N GLY A 406 30.16 29.48 20.84
CA GLY A 406 29.39 28.24 20.71
C GLY A 406 28.14 28.21 21.59
N LEU A 407 27.33 27.17 21.43
CA LEU A 407 26.04 27.02 22.12
C LEU A 407 26.18 26.09 23.33
N ARG A 408 25.88 26.59 24.53
CA ARG A 408 25.90 25.81 25.77
C ARG A 408 24.61 25.03 25.93
N VAL A 409 24.70 23.70 26.01
CA VAL A 409 23.55 22.80 26.08
C VAL A 409 23.74 21.68 27.09
N TRP A 410 22.65 21.01 27.43
CA TRP A 410 22.68 19.67 28.03
C TRP A 410 22.52 18.62 26.92
N GLU A 411 23.37 17.61 26.91
CA GLU A 411 23.32 16.50 25.95
C GLU A 411 23.39 15.17 26.70
N GLY A 412 22.60 14.19 26.28
CA GLY A 412 22.57 12.87 26.91
C GLY A 412 21.44 11.99 26.40
N ALA A 413 21.34 10.78 26.92
CA ALA A 413 20.34 9.80 26.48
C ALA A 413 18.92 10.18 26.96
N ALA A 414 17.93 10.01 26.10
CA ALA A 414 16.52 10.23 26.45
C ALA A 414 16.02 9.18 27.47
N ALA A 415 15.33 9.64 28.49
CA ALA A 415 14.68 8.75 29.45
C ALA A 415 13.47 8.05 28.82
N THR A 416 13.18 6.85 29.31
CA THR A 416 11.92 6.16 29.07
C THR A 416 10.76 7.06 29.50
N GLN A 417 9.80 7.27 28.60
CA GLN A 417 8.60 8.05 28.91
C GLN A 417 7.43 7.12 29.17
N SER A 418 6.78 7.28 30.32
CA SER A 418 5.60 6.52 30.72
C SER A 418 4.33 7.32 30.50
N MET A 419 3.33 6.68 29.92
CA MET A 419 2.04 7.30 29.72
C MET A 419 1.19 7.23 30.99
N LYS A 420 0.89 8.41 31.57
CA LYS A 420 0.17 8.54 32.84
C LYS A 420 -1.12 7.71 32.88
N GLY A 421 -1.26 6.90 33.93
CA GLY A 421 -2.45 6.07 34.18
C GLY A 421 -2.56 4.84 33.28
N THR A 422 -1.46 4.42 32.64
CA THR A 422 -1.37 3.22 31.81
C THR A 422 -0.02 2.53 32.01
N ASP A 423 0.11 1.33 31.44
CA ASP A 423 1.40 0.62 31.35
C ASP A 423 2.10 0.90 30.00
N TYR A 424 1.71 1.92 29.23
CA TYR A 424 2.37 2.24 27.96
C TYR A 424 3.65 3.05 28.17
N VAL A 425 4.73 2.63 27.51
CA VAL A 425 6.04 3.29 27.58
C VAL A 425 6.68 3.47 26.21
N LEU A 426 7.47 4.51 26.06
CA LEU A 426 8.44 4.70 24.97
C LEU A 426 9.83 4.45 25.52
N GLU A 427 10.61 3.64 24.81
CA GLU A 427 11.88 3.11 25.31
C GLU A 427 12.87 4.20 25.75
N GLY A 428 13.09 5.22 24.92
CA GLY A 428 14.17 6.19 25.13
C GLY A 428 15.52 5.70 24.61
N GLY A 429 16.60 6.27 25.13
CA GLY A 429 17.99 5.92 24.81
C GLY A 429 18.63 6.71 23.67
N GLY A 430 17.85 7.45 22.88
CA GLY A 430 18.37 8.33 21.83
C GLY A 430 19.12 9.53 22.41
N SER A 431 20.26 9.92 21.83
CA SER A 431 21.02 11.07 22.29
C SER A 431 20.30 12.37 21.88
N GLN A 432 19.79 13.08 22.89
CA GLN A 432 19.07 14.34 22.72
C GLN A 432 19.85 15.51 23.31
N ILE A 433 19.45 16.71 22.92
CA ILE A 433 19.99 17.98 23.39
C ILE A 433 18.82 18.80 23.96
N VAL A 434 19.05 19.40 25.13
CA VAL A 434 18.20 20.46 25.69
C VAL A 434 18.99 21.75 25.76
N LEU A 435 18.51 22.77 25.07
CA LEU A 435 19.08 24.12 25.04
C LEU A 435 18.13 25.14 25.68
N ASP A 436 18.62 26.35 25.93
CA ASP A 436 17.78 27.50 26.28
C ASP A 436 17.15 28.08 24.99
N PRO A 437 15.81 28.09 24.86
CA PRO A 437 15.12 28.66 23.71
C PRO A 437 15.49 30.12 23.44
N GLY A 438 15.81 30.90 24.48
CA GLY A 438 16.22 32.30 24.35
C GLY A 438 17.55 32.48 23.61
N GLN A 439 18.34 31.42 23.44
CA GLN A 439 19.60 31.42 22.68
C GLN A 439 19.42 31.00 21.21
N VAL A 440 18.19 30.63 20.80
CA VAL A 440 17.91 30.22 19.42
C VAL A 440 17.53 31.44 18.59
N LEU A 441 18.50 31.93 17.84
CA LEU A 441 18.36 33.11 16.98
C LEU A 441 17.60 32.75 15.68
N PRO A 442 16.46 33.40 15.36
CA PRO A 442 15.65 33.06 14.19
C PRO A 442 16.38 33.07 12.85
N GLU A 443 17.36 33.96 12.67
CA GLU A 443 18.15 34.11 11.45
C GLU A 443 19.09 32.92 11.17
N TYR A 444 19.38 32.11 12.20
CA TYR A 444 20.17 30.87 12.08
C TYR A 444 19.31 29.60 12.01
N ILE A 445 17.98 29.76 12.07
CA ILE A 445 17.02 28.67 11.84
C ILE A 445 16.83 28.51 10.33
N GLY A 446 17.11 27.32 9.83
CA GLY A 446 16.86 26.94 8.44
C GLY A 446 15.37 26.82 8.14
N LYS A 447 15.04 26.81 6.85
CA LYS A 447 13.68 26.50 6.40
C LYS A 447 13.27 25.10 6.87
N ARG A 448 11.99 24.94 7.22
CA ARG A 448 11.44 23.61 7.48
C ARG A 448 11.58 22.73 6.23
N GLN A 449 11.84 21.45 6.46
CA GLN A 449 12.04 20.46 5.41
C GLN A 449 11.21 19.21 5.73
N PRO A 450 10.75 18.46 4.71
CA PRO A 450 9.98 17.25 4.95
C PRO A 450 10.89 16.15 5.47
N THR A 451 10.45 15.38 6.47
CA THR A 451 11.20 14.19 6.94
C THR A 451 11.13 13.03 5.93
N GLY A 452 10.11 13.02 5.07
CA GLY A 452 9.80 11.90 4.18
C GLY A 452 9.04 10.76 4.86
N TRP A 453 8.70 10.87 6.15
CA TRP A 453 8.01 9.81 6.91
C TRP A 453 6.48 9.85 6.82
N GLY A 454 5.92 10.90 6.19
CA GLY A 454 4.48 11.21 6.25
C GLY A 454 4.11 11.93 7.55
N TYR A 455 2.81 12.19 7.77
CA TYR A 455 2.29 12.89 8.96
C TYR A 455 1.41 12.02 9.88
N THR A 456 1.00 10.85 9.40
CA THR A 456 0.05 9.96 10.07
C THR A 456 0.78 8.85 10.81
N ASP A 457 0.30 8.51 12.01
CA ASP A 457 0.91 7.50 12.87
C ASP A 457 0.29 6.11 12.67
N PHE A 458 -0.97 6.08 12.21
CA PHE A 458 -1.77 4.88 12.07
C PHE A 458 -2.30 4.72 10.65
N VAL A 459 -2.54 3.47 10.25
CA VAL A 459 -3.15 3.14 8.96
C VAL A 459 -4.61 3.59 8.98
N GLY A 460 -5.02 4.37 7.98
CA GLY A 460 -6.38 4.90 7.88
C GLY A 460 -6.62 6.21 8.62
N GLU A 461 -5.61 6.75 9.31
CA GLU A 461 -5.69 8.10 9.84
C GLU A 461 -5.77 9.12 8.70
N SER A 462 -6.73 10.05 8.78
CA SER A 462 -6.82 11.16 7.84
C SER A 462 -5.59 12.05 7.98
N ASP A 463 -4.89 12.30 6.88
CA ASP A 463 -3.83 13.30 6.86
C ASP A 463 -4.46 14.70 6.96
N GLN A 464 -4.55 15.23 8.18
CA GLN A 464 -5.09 16.58 8.44
C GLN A 464 -4.26 17.69 7.77
N PHE A 465 -3.09 17.36 7.21
CA PHE A 465 -2.20 18.30 6.55
C PHE A 465 -2.33 18.30 5.02
N LEU A 466 -3.28 17.54 4.47
CA LEU A 466 -3.68 17.60 3.07
C LEU A 466 -4.31 18.98 2.78
N GLY A 467 -3.49 19.94 2.35
CA GLY A 467 -3.92 21.30 1.96
C GLY A 467 -3.61 22.44 2.95
N LEU A 468 -2.94 22.17 4.08
CA LEU A 468 -2.45 23.20 5.01
C LEU A 468 -1.11 23.83 4.55
N PRO A 469 -0.71 25.03 5.01
CA PRO A 469 0.52 25.69 4.56
C PRO A 469 1.73 24.80 4.81
N LYS A 470 2.44 24.46 3.73
CA LYS A 470 3.57 23.53 3.74
C LYS A 470 4.82 24.22 4.31
N LEU A 471 5.53 23.56 5.23
CA LEU A 471 6.92 23.84 5.61
C LEU A 471 7.21 25.31 5.95
N THR A 472 6.33 25.94 6.74
CA THR A 472 6.50 27.32 7.18
C THR A 472 7.13 27.35 8.57
N ASN A 473 8.19 28.15 8.75
CA ASN A 473 8.80 28.33 10.06
C ASN A 473 7.81 28.96 11.06
N ASN A 474 7.89 28.56 12.32
CA ASN A 474 7.04 29.04 13.41
C ASN A 474 7.89 29.38 14.63
N ILE A 475 8.12 30.67 14.84
CA ILE A 475 8.90 31.18 15.98
C ILE A 475 7.94 31.55 17.11
N ASP A 476 8.09 30.90 18.27
CA ASP A 476 7.37 31.30 19.47
C ASP A 476 8.01 32.56 20.05
N LYS A 477 7.28 33.67 20.00
CA LYS A 477 7.72 34.97 20.50
C LYS A 477 7.98 34.97 22.01
N ARG A 478 7.37 34.04 22.77
CA ARG A 478 7.61 33.90 24.22
C ARG A 478 9.00 33.33 24.51
N ASN A 479 9.58 32.64 23.53
CA ASN A 479 10.93 32.08 23.56
C ASN A 479 11.93 32.96 22.79
N ALA A 480 11.51 34.12 22.29
CA ALA A 480 12.41 35.00 21.55
C ALA A 480 13.55 35.48 22.47
N PRO A 481 14.76 35.66 21.93
CA PRO A 481 15.84 36.29 22.67
C PRO A 481 15.36 37.64 23.19
N ILE A 482 15.53 37.90 24.48
CA ILE A 482 15.31 39.23 25.04
C ILE A 482 16.34 40.12 24.34
N LYS A 483 15.88 41.11 23.54
CA LYS A 483 16.77 42.15 23.04
C LYS A 483 17.37 42.82 24.25
N GLN A 484 18.66 42.57 24.53
CA GLN A 484 19.44 43.54 25.27
C GLN A 484 19.54 44.75 24.35
N GLU A 485 18.78 45.80 24.67
CA GLU A 485 19.10 47.13 24.15
C GLU A 485 20.55 47.41 24.55
N MET A 486 21.39 47.63 23.53
CA MET A 486 22.71 48.23 23.72
C MET A 486 22.55 49.70 24.08
#